data_AF-A0A7Y0WIJ3-F1
#
_entry.id   AF-A0A7Y0WIJ3-F1
#
_cell.length_a   1.000
_cell.length_b   1.000
_cell.length_c   1.000
_cell.angle_alpha   90.00
_cell.angle_beta   90.00
_cell.angle_gamma   90.00
#
_symmetry.space_group_name_H-M   'P 1'
#
loop_
_entity.id
_entity.type
_entity.pdbx_description
1 polymer ?
#
loop_
_entity_poly.entity_id
_entity_poly.type
_entity_poly.pdbx_seq_one_letter_code
_entity_poly.pdbx_strand_id
1 'polypeptide(L)'
;MAIHFNDRLARILDDTSHNRRHDIWLWLQLTTNNVQLSGDVNQPGMRSTMTHVISSTPGLSEIIKNKETEQLLPEKCLEWMNEGKRQAEWLSSKLRERMPFSDSIAPLTSGLTGKDLLIASIDSWTINIKQKGSFLNELETSWNEHKKGDKQFKWFEDDEQKCLLAGKLINKHIPLDGLISIKLSVYQPIENHENLLTFFDHANLDHNQKSLFIERVKISWRQQKYRKKLTGKGQYNFILSDKAIARLDKLSDTYELSRAKILDILLKMEAEQNRYIPERMKLLKDES
;
A
#
# COMPACT_ATOMS: atom_id res chain seq x y z
N MET A 1 7.83 -31.34 -1.44
CA MET A 1 8.60 -32.48 -1.96
C MET A 1 10.08 -32.10 -1.87
N ALA A 2 10.83 -32.75 -0.98
CA ALA A 2 12.25 -32.48 -0.82
C ALA A 2 13.01 -33.07 -2.03
N ILE A 3 13.61 -32.21 -2.85
CA ILE A 3 14.56 -32.65 -3.87
C ILE A 3 15.84 -32.99 -3.11
N HIS A 4 16.13 -34.28 -2.95
CA HIS A 4 17.42 -34.72 -2.39
C HIS A 4 18.54 -34.33 -3.35
N PHE A 5 19.24 -33.25 -3.04
CA PHE A 5 20.47 -32.84 -3.72
C PHE A 5 21.65 -33.55 -3.07
N ASN A 6 22.36 -34.39 -3.83
CA ASN A 6 23.58 -35.07 -3.39
C ASN A 6 24.80 -34.51 -4.14
N ASP A 7 24.87 -33.18 -4.24
CA ASP A 7 26.01 -32.51 -4.86
C ASP A 7 27.20 -32.41 -3.89
N ARG A 8 28.35 -32.00 -4.41
CA ARG A 8 29.58 -31.96 -3.64
C ARG A 8 29.52 -30.99 -2.45
N LEU A 9 28.73 -29.91 -2.57
CA LEU A 9 28.53 -28.95 -1.48
C LEU A 9 27.79 -29.60 -0.30
N ALA A 10 26.68 -30.29 -0.59
CA ALA A 10 25.89 -30.97 0.44
C ALA A 10 26.73 -31.99 1.22
N ARG A 11 27.64 -32.70 0.56
CA ARG A 11 28.56 -33.66 1.23
C ARG A 11 29.61 -33.00 2.11
N ILE A 12 30.05 -31.78 1.80
CA ILE A 12 31.04 -31.05 2.60
C ILE A 12 30.40 -30.49 3.87
N LEU A 13 29.14 -30.06 3.75
CA LEU A 13 28.37 -29.43 4.84
C LEU A 13 27.49 -30.42 5.62
N ASP A 14 27.43 -31.70 5.20
CA ASP A 14 26.54 -32.74 5.74
C ASP A 14 25.04 -32.41 5.60
N ASP A 15 24.67 -31.70 4.53
CA ASP A 15 23.28 -31.33 4.25
C ASP A 15 22.47 -32.53 3.76
N THR A 16 21.27 -32.70 4.32
CA THR A 16 20.36 -33.82 3.97
C THR A 16 19.30 -33.44 2.93
N SER A 17 19.13 -32.15 2.67
CA SER A 17 18.13 -31.61 1.72
C SER A 17 18.58 -30.26 1.15
N HIS A 18 18.18 -29.96 -0.09
CA HIS A 18 18.42 -28.64 -0.66
C HIS A 18 17.66 -27.55 0.10
N ASN A 19 18.38 -26.53 0.53
CA ASN A 19 17.81 -25.37 1.22
C ASN A 19 18.33 -24.08 0.57
N ARG A 20 17.47 -23.43 -0.23
CA ARG A 20 17.83 -22.18 -0.92
C ARG A 20 18.18 -21.05 0.06
N ARG A 21 17.54 -20.97 1.22
CA ARG A 21 17.85 -19.96 2.25
C ARG A 21 19.27 -20.16 2.77
N HIS A 22 19.64 -21.42 3.04
CA HIS A 22 21.00 -21.77 3.46
C HIS A 22 22.04 -21.41 2.40
N ASP A 23 21.77 -21.69 1.13
CA ASP A 23 22.63 -21.31 0.01
C ASP A 23 22.87 -19.80 -0.08
N ILE A 24 21.80 -19.01 0.06
CA ILE A 24 21.88 -17.54 0.07
C ILE A 24 22.72 -17.05 1.25
N TRP A 25 22.46 -17.57 2.45
CA TRP A 25 23.23 -17.22 3.64
C TRP A 25 24.71 -17.58 3.48
N LEU A 26 25.01 -18.79 3.01
CA LEU A 26 26.38 -19.28 2.82
C LEU A 26 27.15 -18.40 1.84
N TRP A 27 26.52 -18.04 0.71
CA TRP A 27 27.10 -17.12 -0.26
C TRP A 27 27.48 -15.79 0.40
N LEU A 28 26.54 -15.19 1.13
CA LEU A 28 26.76 -13.92 1.81
C LEU A 28 27.86 -14.00 2.88
N GLN A 29 27.93 -15.10 3.63
CA GLN A 29 28.99 -15.33 4.61
C GLN A 29 30.36 -15.40 3.93
N LEU A 30 30.49 -16.15 2.84
CA LEU A 30 31.74 -16.26 2.11
C LEU A 30 32.19 -14.89 1.56
N THR A 31 31.27 -14.12 0.95
CA THR A 31 31.60 -12.79 0.41
C THR A 31 31.98 -11.79 1.50
N THR A 32 31.29 -11.81 2.64
CA THR A 32 31.55 -10.89 3.76
C THR A 32 32.92 -11.16 4.42
N ASN A 33 33.44 -12.39 4.32
CA ASN A 33 34.79 -12.74 4.78
C ASN A 33 35.87 -12.46 3.70
N ASN A 34 35.62 -11.53 2.77
CA ASN A 34 36.51 -11.12 1.68
C ASN A 34 36.94 -12.26 0.74
N VAL A 35 36.15 -13.33 0.65
CA VAL A 35 36.37 -14.34 -0.39
C VAL A 35 35.83 -13.79 -1.70
N GLN A 36 36.71 -13.70 -2.70
CA GLN A 36 36.32 -13.29 -4.03
C GLN A 36 35.54 -14.42 -4.71
N LEU A 37 34.22 -14.29 -4.75
CA LEU A 37 33.33 -15.19 -5.49
C LEU A 37 33.09 -14.63 -6.89
N SER A 38 33.03 -15.52 -7.88
CA SER A 38 32.63 -15.16 -9.24
C SER A 38 31.11 -15.32 -9.41
N GLY A 39 30.43 -14.23 -9.76
CA GLY A 39 28.99 -14.19 -10.03
C GLY A 39 28.16 -13.50 -8.94
N ASP A 40 26.84 -13.63 -9.05
CA ASP A 40 25.85 -13.06 -8.12
C ASP A 40 25.04 -14.18 -7.42
N VAL A 41 24.34 -13.80 -6.35
CA VAL A 41 23.35 -14.67 -5.68
C VAL A 41 22.33 -15.20 -6.70
N ASN A 42 21.97 -16.48 -6.59
CA ASN A 42 21.06 -17.22 -7.47
C ASN A 42 21.53 -17.42 -8.93
N GLN A 43 22.79 -17.12 -9.29
CA GLN A 43 23.30 -17.43 -10.63
C GLN A 43 23.62 -18.93 -10.81
N PRO A 44 23.51 -19.49 -12.04
CA PRO A 44 23.96 -20.85 -12.33
C PRO A 44 25.43 -21.05 -11.92
N GLY A 45 25.73 -22.15 -11.23
CA GLY A 45 27.07 -22.46 -10.75
C GLY A 45 27.43 -21.89 -9.37
N MET A 46 26.53 -21.13 -8.73
CA MET A 46 26.71 -20.60 -7.37
C MET A 46 27.22 -21.66 -6.37
N ARG A 47 26.54 -22.81 -6.30
CA ARG A 47 26.95 -23.93 -5.41
C ARG A 47 28.31 -24.54 -5.78
N SER A 48 28.66 -24.58 -7.06
CA SER A 48 29.97 -25.05 -7.52
C SER A 48 31.10 -24.11 -7.10
N THR A 49 30.87 -22.79 -7.21
CA THR A 49 31.81 -21.77 -6.73
C THR A 49 32.03 -21.88 -5.22
N MET A 50 30.96 -21.99 -4.44
CA MET A 50 31.06 -22.20 -2.98
C MET A 50 31.80 -23.49 -2.63
N THR A 51 31.52 -24.58 -3.34
CA THR A 51 32.22 -25.87 -3.17
C THR A 51 33.72 -25.73 -3.37
N HIS A 52 34.14 -25.03 -4.43
CA HIS A 52 35.54 -24.86 -4.77
C HIS A 52 36.29 -24.09 -3.68
N VAL A 53 35.70 -22.98 -3.20
CA VAL A 53 36.26 -22.17 -2.11
C VAL A 53 36.39 -23.00 -0.83
N ILE A 54 35.31 -23.63 -0.38
CA ILE A 54 35.30 -24.35 0.91
C ILE A 54 36.28 -25.53 0.88
N SER A 55 36.38 -26.23 -0.26
CA SER A 55 37.33 -27.34 -0.41
C SER A 55 38.79 -26.88 -0.43
N SER A 56 39.05 -25.63 -0.84
CA SER A 56 40.41 -25.09 -1.01
C SER A 56 40.91 -24.36 0.24
N THR A 57 40.07 -24.17 1.26
CA THR A 57 40.41 -23.48 2.51
C THR A 57 40.26 -24.43 3.70
N PRO A 58 41.38 -24.97 4.25
CA PRO A 58 41.34 -25.87 5.39
C PRO A 58 40.60 -25.27 6.60
N GLY A 59 39.71 -26.04 7.22
CA GLY A 59 38.95 -25.65 8.40
C GLY A 59 37.75 -24.72 8.15
N LEU A 60 37.57 -24.21 6.92
CA LEU A 60 36.47 -23.30 6.60
C LEU A 60 35.10 -23.98 6.73
N SER A 61 34.97 -25.26 6.38
CA SER A 61 33.73 -26.02 6.54
C SER A 61 33.24 -26.08 7.98
N GLU A 62 34.14 -26.29 8.94
CA GLU A 62 33.82 -26.34 10.37
C GLU A 62 33.43 -24.96 10.91
N ILE A 63 34.14 -23.91 10.48
CA ILE A 63 33.80 -22.53 10.83
C ILE A 63 32.39 -22.18 10.31
N ILE A 64 32.05 -22.59 9.09
CA ILE A 64 30.72 -22.37 8.51
C ILE A 64 29.65 -23.09 9.33
N LYS A 65 29.84 -24.38 9.65
CA LYS A 65 28.88 -25.16 10.45
C LYS A 65 28.65 -24.53 11.82
N ASN A 66 29.71 -24.09 12.49
CA ASN A 66 29.58 -23.39 13.77
C ASN A 66 28.81 -22.06 13.62
N LYS A 67 29.15 -21.23 12.62
CA LYS A 67 28.42 -19.99 12.34
C LYS A 67 26.95 -20.23 12.01
N GLU A 68 26.64 -21.28 11.28
CA GLU A 68 25.25 -21.68 10.98
C GLU A 68 24.48 -21.88 12.27
N THR A 69 24.99 -22.67 13.20
CA THR A 69 24.32 -22.92 14.49
C THR A 69 24.21 -21.67 15.37
N GLU A 70 25.13 -20.73 15.25
CA GLU A 70 25.17 -19.50 16.03
C GLU A 70 24.31 -18.36 15.47
N GLN A 71 24.00 -18.38 14.17
CA GLN A 71 23.40 -17.23 13.47
C GLN A 71 22.09 -17.54 12.76
N LEU A 72 21.86 -18.77 12.27
CA LEU A 72 20.66 -19.11 11.51
C LEU A 72 19.53 -19.53 12.44
N LEU A 73 18.44 -18.76 12.39
CA LEU A 73 17.22 -19.12 13.11
C LEU A 73 16.49 -20.27 12.42
N PRO A 74 15.81 -21.15 13.18
CA PRO A 74 14.90 -22.15 12.61
C PRO A 74 13.86 -21.50 11.70
N GLU A 75 13.47 -22.19 10.61
CA GLU A 75 12.50 -21.67 9.64
C GLU A 75 11.16 -21.25 10.27
N LYS A 76 10.74 -21.98 11.31
CA LYS A 76 9.55 -21.67 12.11
C LYS A 76 9.53 -20.24 12.66
N CYS A 77 10.69 -19.66 12.98
CA CYS A 77 10.79 -18.28 13.47
C CYS A 77 10.50 -17.23 12.39
N LEU A 78 10.45 -17.62 11.11
CA LEU A 78 10.26 -16.74 9.95
C LEU A 78 8.92 -16.98 9.23
N GLU A 79 8.16 -18.01 9.62
CA GLU A 79 6.92 -18.42 8.94
C GLU A 79 5.87 -17.29 8.87
N TRP A 80 5.79 -16.47 9.93
CA TRP A 80 4.84 -15.36 10.04
C TRP A 80 5.10 -14.20 9.05
N MET A 81 6.30 -14.17 8.44
CA MET A 81 6.66 -13.16 7.42
C MET A 81 6.12 -13.56 6.04
N ASN A 82 4.82 -13.75 5.90
CA ASN A 82 4.18 -14.26 4.68
C ASN A 82 2.99 -13.42 4.19
N GLU A 83 2.82 -12.19 4.69
CA GLU A 83 1.66 -11.33 4.41
C GLU A 83 1.88 -10.35 3.24
N GLY A 84 2.80 -10.67 2.33
CA GLY A 84 2.99 -9.92 1.09
C GLY A 84 3.91 -8.69 1.20
N LYS A 85 3.75 -7.76 0.27
CA LYS A 85 4.71 -6.68 0.02
C LYS A 85 4.73 -5.64 1.14
N ARG A 86 3.56 -5.19 1.60
CA ARG A 86 3.45 -4.23 2.71
C ARG A 86 4.18 -4.70 3.97
N GLN A 87 3.98 -5.96 4.37
CA GLN A 87 4.67 -6.53 5.53
C GLN A 87 6.19 -6.54 5.31
N ALA A 88 6.65 -6.99 4.14
CA ALA A 88 8.08 -7.02 3.82
C ALA A 88 8.72 -5.62 3.87
N GLU A 89 8.04 -4.59 3.37
CA GLU A 89 8.52 -3.20 3.43
C GLU A 89 8.56 -2.66 4.85
N TRP A 90 7.49 -2.87 5.64
CA TRP A 90 7.43 -2.46 7.04
C TRP A 90 8.54 -3.11 7.86
N LEU A 91 8.73 -4.43 7.71
CA LEU A 91 9.79 -5.17 8.40
C LEU A 91 11.18 -4.69 7.97
N SER A 92 11.37 -4.42 6.68
CA SER A 92 12.64 -3.89 6.17
C SER A 92 12.97 -2.51 6.77
N SER A 93 11.96 -1.66 6.99
CA SER A 93 12.13 -0.38 7.69
C SER A 93 12.58 -0.59 9.13
N LYS A 94 11.91 -1.48 9.87
CA LYS A 94 12.25 -1.77 11.28
C LYS A 94 13.60 -2.45 11.45
N LEU A 95 13.97 -3.33 10.54
CA LEU A 95 15.30 -3.92 10.53
C LEU A 95 16.37 -2.83 10.32
N ARG A 96 16.16 -1.89 9.40
CA ARG A 96 17.09 -0.78 9.13
C ARG A 96 17.24 0.19 10.30
N GLU A 97 16.17 0.42 11.06
CA GLU A 97 16.21 1.24 12.28
C GLU A 97 17.10 0.62 13.37
N ARG A 98 17.20 -0.73 13.40
CA ARG A 98 17.90 -1.48 14.45
C ARG A 98 19.30 -1.95 14.05
N MET A 99 19.48 -2.31 12.79
CA MET A 99 20.71 -2.89 12.27
C MET A 99 21.75 -1.79 12.02
N PRO A 100 22.99 -1.94 12.54
CA PRO A 100 24.09 -1.03 12.23
C PRO A 100 24.34 -0.95 10.72
N PHE A 101 24.71 0.22 10.22
CA PHE A 101 25.05 0.38 8.80
C PHE A 101 26.22 -0.54 8.37
N SER A 102 27.12 -0.88 9.30
CA SER A 102 28.23 -1.82 9.07
C SER A 102 27.77 -3.23 8.72
N ASP A 103 26.57 -3.62 9.14
CA ASP A 103 26.02 -4.96 8.93
C ASP A 103 25.09 -5.02 7.69
N SER A 104 25.01 -3.92 6.94
CA SER A 104 24.22 -3.83 5.72
C SER A 104 24.80 -4.68 4.58
N ILE A 105 23.99 -5.62 4.09
CA ILE A 105 24.33 -6.47 2.93
C ILE A 105 23.85 -5.91 1.58
N ALA A 106 23.40 -4.65 1.55
CA ALA A 106 22.85 -4.03 0.33
C ALA A 106 23.73 -4.19 -0.92
N PRO A 107 25.07 -4.02 -0.89
CA PRO A 107 25.90 -4.21 -2.09
C PRO A 107 26.03 -5.68 -2.54
N LEU A 108 25.67 -6.65 -1.68
CA LEU A 108 25.87 -8.10 -1.90
C LEU A 108 24.61 -8.84 -2.34
N THR A 109 23.49 -8.12 -2.54
CA THR A 109 22.15 -8.70 -2.69
C THR A 109 21.44 -8.29 -3.98
N SER A 110 22.19 -7.91 -5.01
CA SER A 110 21.70 -7.53 -6.35
C SER A 110 20.69 -8.51 -6.97
N GLY A 111 20.76 -9.80 -6.61
CA GLY A 111 19.83 -10.85 -7.05
C GLY A 111 18.66 -11.18 -6.10
N LEU A 112 18.45 -10.43 -5.02
CA LEU A 112 17.41 -10.66 -4.02
C LEU A 112 16.45 -9.48 -3.91
N THR A 113 15.15 -9.78 -3.77
CA THR A 113 14.11 -8.77 -3.56
C THR A 113 13.05 -9.25 -2.57
N GLY A 114 12.26 -8.31 -2.03
CA GLY A 114 11.12 -8.60 -1.16
C GLY A 114 11.49 -9.47 0.05
N LYS A 115 10.74 -10.57 0.25
CA LYS A 115 10.91 -11.49 1.37
C LYS A 115 12.29 -12.14 1.43
N ASP A 116 12.85 -12.51 0.28
CA ASP A 116 14.16 -13.18 0.24
C ASP A 116 15.27 -12.24 0.71
N LEU A 117 15.22 -10.97 0.30
CA LEU A 117 16.17 -9.94 0.75
C LEU A 117 16.04 -9.68 2.25
N LEU A 118 14.80 -9.64 2.76
CA LEU A 118 14.53 -9.46 4.19
C LEU A 118 15.10 -10.63 5.01
N ILE A 119 14.83 -11.87 4.61
CA ILE A 119 15.36 -13.08 5.28
C ILE A 119 16.89 -13.08 5.23
N ALA A 120 17.49 -12.80 4.07
CA ALA A 120 18.94 -12.72 3.93
C ALA A 120 19.55 -11.67 4.86
N SER A 121 18.90 -10.51 5.00
CA SER A 121 19.35 -9.45 5.90
C SER A 121 19.30 -9.89 7.37
N ILE A 122 18.25 -10.59 7.78
CA ILE A 122 18.12 -11.16 9.12
C ILE A 122 19.19 -12.24 9.36
N ASP A 123 19.39 -13.12 8.39
CA ASP A 123 20.34 -14.24 8.49
C ASP A 123 21.79 -13.77 8.55
N SER A 124 22.14 -12.73 7.78
CA SER A 124 23.47 -12.10 7.79
C SER A 124 23.73 -11.18 8.98
N TRP A 125 22.71 -10.81 9.75
CA TRP A 125 22.89 -9.95 10.92
C TRP A 125 23.70 -10.65 12.01
N THR A 126 24.85 -10.07 12.36
CA THR A 126 25.92 -10.61 13.22
C THR A 126 25.65 -10.42 14.71
N ILE A 127 24.42 -10.69 15.15
CA ILE A 127 24.04 -10.74 16.56
C ILE A 127 23.76 -12.18 17.01
N ASN A 128 23.79 -12.43 18.32
CA ASN A 128 23.51 -13.77 18.85
C ASN A 128 22.09 -14.25 18.47
N ILE A 129 21.96 -15.53 18.14
CA ILE A 129 20.67 -16.16 17.76
C ILE A 129 19.52 -15.88 18.73
N LYS A 130 19.76 -15.80 20.04
CA LYS A 130 18.73 -15.47 21.03
C LYS A 130 18.23 -14.04 20.88
N GLN A 131 19.13 -13.08 20.67
CA GLN A 131 18.77 -11.68 20.46
C GLN A 131 18.00 -11.51 19.15
N LYS A 132 18.43 -12.22 18.09
CA LYS A 132 17.74 -12.26 16.80
C LYS A 132 16.32 -12.80 16.96
N GLY A 133 16.17 -13.92 17.68
CA GLY A 133 14.87 -14.52 17.99
C GLY A 133 13.95 -13.58 18.78
N SER A 134 14.45 -12.95 19.85
CA SER A 134 13.67 -11.97 20.63
C SER A 134 13.22 -10.79 19.76
N PHE A 135 14.11 -10.26 18.92
CA PHE A 135 13.77 -9.17 18.02
C PHE A 135 12.67 -9.55 17.02
N LEU A 136 12.71 -10.76 16.44
CA LEU A 136 11.65 -11.20 15.54
C LEU A 136 10.31 -11.39 16.24
N ASN A 137 10.30 -11.90 17.48
CA ASN A 137 9.08 -12.02 18.28
C ASN A 137 8.49 -10.63 18.61
N GLU A 138 9.35 -9.66 18.93
CA GLU A 138 8.94 -8.25 19.12
C GLU A 138 8.38 -7.66 17.83
N LEU A 139 8.99 -7.92 16.67
CA LEU A 139 8.49 -7.47 15.37
C LEU A 139 7.16 -8.12 15.00
N GLU A 140 6.98 -9.43 15.23
CA GLU A 140 5.71 -10.12 14.98
C GLU A 140 4.58 -9.51 15.83
N THR A 141 4.85 -9.29 17.11
CA THR A 141 3.90 -8.65 18.02
C THR A 141 3.56 -7.23 17.56
N SER A 142 4.59 -6.46 17.23
CA SER A 142 4.45 -5.08 16.75
C SER A 142 3.70 -4.99 15.43
N TRP A 143 3.94 -5.92 14.49
CA TRP A 143 3.21 -6.01 13.23
C TRP A 143 1.72 -6.32 13.46
N ASN A 144 1.43 -7.27 14.34
CA ASN A 144 0.06 -7.62 14.69
C ASN A 144 -0.69 -6.49 15.38
N GLU A 145 -0.01 -5.69 16.22
CA GLU A 145 -0.57 -4.49 16.81
C GLU A 145 -0.77 -3.37 15.78
N HIS A 146 0.22 -3.16 14.92
CA HIS A 146 0.18 -2.18 13.82
C HIS A 146 -1.05 -2.40 12.94
N LYS A 147 -1.31 -3.65 12.53
CA LYS A 147 -2.49 -4.03 11.73
C LYS A 147 -3.82 -3.74 12.42
N LYS A 148 -3.91 -3.75 13.75
CA LYS A 148 -5.18 -3.37 14.44
C LYS A 148 -5.57 -1.93 14.12
N GLY A 149 -4.60 -1.07 13.82
CA GLY A 149 -4.81 0.31 13.37
C GLY A 149 -5.44 0.44 11.99
N ASP A 150 -5.45 -0.63 11.18
CA ASP A 150 -5.99 -0.61 9.81
C ASP A 150 -7.51 -0.47 9.77
N LYS A 151 -8.21 -0.75 10.88
CA LYS A 151 -9.68 -0.70 10.98
C LYS A 151 -10.27 0.63 10.49
N GLN A 152 -9.58 1.75 10.70
CA GLN A 152 -10.03 3.07 10.26
C GLN A 152 -10.04 3.21 8.71
N PHE A 153 -9.23 2.42 8.01
CA PHE A 153 -9.10 2.42 6.55
C PHE A 153 -10.06 1.43 5.86
N LYS A 154 -10.81 0.62 6.62
CA LYS A 154 -11.79 -0.35 6.08
C LYS A 154 -12.77 0.26 5.07
N TRP A 155 -13.08 1.55 5.19
CA TRP A 155 -13.96 2.26 4.27
C TRP A 155 -13.44 2.36 2.82
N PHE A 156 -12.15 2.06 2.60
CA PHE A 156 -11.50 2.08 1.29
C PHE A 156 -11.50 0.72 0.57
N GLU A 157 -11.86 -0.38 1.24
CA GLU A 157 -11.75 -1.76 0.73
C GLU A 157 -12.76 -2.10 -0.37
N ASP A 158 -13.90 -1.42 -0.41
CA ASP A 158 -15.05 -1.74 -1.27
C ASP A 158 -15.03 -1.03 -2.63
N ASP A 159 -14.22 0.01 -2.82
CA ASP A 159 -14.16 0.78 -4.07
C ASP A 159 -12.78 1.43 -4.25
N GLU A 160 -11.99 0.92 -5.20
CA GLU A 160 -10.65 1.41 -5.54
C GLU A 160 -10.64 2.90 -5.91
N GLN A 161 -11.75 3.45 -6.41
CA GLN A 161 -11.84 4.88 -6.72
C GLN A 161 -11.71 5.75 -5.46
N LYS A 162 -12.01 5.21 -4.28
CA LYS A 162 -11.76 5.89 -3.00
C LYS A 162 -10.26 5.99 -2.71
N CYS A 163 -9.49 4.94 -3.01
CA CYS A 163 -8.03 4.93 -2.89
C CYS A 163 -7.40 5.94 -3.87
N LEU A 164 -7.85 5.95 -5.13
CA LEU A 164 -7.41 6.93 -6.13
C LEU A 164 -7.72 8.38 -5.71
N LEU A 165 -8.90 8.61 -5.11
CA LEU A 165 -9.26 9.93 -4.58
C LEU A 165 -8.35 10.32 -3.40
N ALA A 166 -8.05 9.39 -2.50
CA ALA A 166 -7.11 9.62 -1.41
C ALA A 166 -5.71 9.98 -1.93
N GLY A 167 -5.19 9.23 -2.91
CA GLY A 167 -3.91 9.52 -3.57
C GLY A 167 -3.87 10.93 -4.17
N LYS A 168 -4.94 11.36 -4.86
CA LYS A 168 -5.05 12.72 -5.39
C LYS A 168 -5.02 13.78 -4.28
N LEU A 169 -5.68 13.54 -3.15
CA LEU A 169 -5.69 14.48 -2.03
C LEU A 169 -4.34 14.52 -1.30
N ILE A 170 -3.66 13.38 -1.14
CA ILE A 170 -2.28 13.29 -0.61
C ILE A 170 -1.33 14.15 -1.45
N ASN A 171 -1.33 13.94 -2.77
CA ASN A 171 -0.48 14.68 -3.70
C ASN A 171 -0.78 16.19 -3.73
N LYS A 172 -2.00 16.60 -3.36
CA LYS A 172 -2.43 17.99 -3.38
C LYS A 172 -2.15 18.74 -2.07
N HIS A 173 -2.22 18.06 -0.92
CA HIS A 173 -2.33 18.71 0.39
C HIS A 173 -1.18 18.41 1.36
N ILE A 174 -0.28 17.49 1.02
CA ILE A 174 0.87 17.17 1.86
C ILE A 174 2.10 17.83 1.22
N PRO A 175 2.65 18.92 1.79
CA PRO A 175 3.86 19.55 1.28
C PRO A 175 5.02 18.54 1.33
N LEU A 176 5.68 18.32 0.18
CA LEU A 176 6.83 17.41 0.03
C LEU A 176 8.06 17.79 0.87
N ASP A 177 8.04 18.95 1.53
CA ASP A 177 9.23 19.57 2.11
C ASP A 177 9.44 19.20 3.59
N GLY A 178 8.41 18.72 4.29
CA GLY A 178 8.51 18.22 5.67
C GLY A 178 8.66 16.69 5.80
N LEU A 179 8.59 15.96 4.69
CA LEU A 179 8.57 14.48 4.64
C LEU A 179 9.72 13.94 3.78
N ILE A 180 10.91 14.50 4.00
CA ILE A 180 12.14 14.12 3.29
C ILE A 180 12.46 12.61 3.47
N SER A 181 12.00 12.00 4.57
CA SER A 181 12.14 10.54 4.80
C SER A 181 11.21 9.67 3.95
N ILE A 182 10.08 10.19 3.45
CA ILE A 182 9.13 9.44 2.60
C ILE A 182 9.61 9.36 1.14
N LYS A 183 10.47 10.29 0.72
CA LYS A 183 10.96 10.41 -0.67
C LYS A 183 11.79 9.23 -1.16
N LEU A 184 12.27 8.33 -0.29
CA LEU A 184 13.14 7.22 -0.70
C LEU A 184 12.42 5.86 -0.86
N SER A 185 11.17 5.70 -0.39
CA SER A 185 10.42 4.43 -0.54
C SER A 185 9.03 4.54 -1.18
N VAL A 186 8.41 5.73 -1.25
CA VAL A 186 6.99 5.87 -1.63
C VAL A 186 6.80 6.64 -2.94
N TYR A 187 7.33 6.10 -4.05
CA TYR A 187 6.95 6.53 -5.40
C TYR A 187 5.79 5.71 -5.98
N GLN A 188 5.22 4.78 -5.22
CA GLN A 188 4.10 4.01 -5.72
C GLN A 188 2.82 4.87 -5.69
N PRO A 189 2.17 5.09 -6.85
CA PRO A 189 0.86 5.72 -6.86
C PRO A 189 -0.10 4.92 -5.99
N ILE A 190 -0.98 5.63 -5.27
CA ILE A 190 -2.01 4.99 -4.46
C ILE A 190 -3.13 4.53 -5.39
N GLU A 191 -3.01 3.30 -5.87
CA GLU A 191 -3.95 2.68 -6.81
C GLU A 191 -4.97 1.80 -6.09
N ASN A 192 -4.55 1.15 -5.00
CA ASN A 192 -5.38 0.22 -4.24
C ASN A 192 -5.24 0.42 -2.71
N HIS A 193 -5.96 -0.40 -1.96
CA HIS A 193 -5.98 -0.36 -0.50
C HIS A 193 -4.62 -0.67 0.14
N GLU A 194 -3.87 -1.65 -0.38
CA GLU A 194 -2.54 -1.99 0.14
C GLU A 194 -1.55 -0.84 -0.03
N ASN A 195 -1.58 -0.14 -1.17
CA ASN A 195 -0.75 1.04 -1.39
C ASN A 195 -1.11 2.19 -0.44
N LEU A 196 -2.40 2.40 -0.18
CA LEU A 196 -2.87 3.41 0.76
C LEU A 196 -2.33 3.12 2.17
N LEU A 197 -2.46 1.87 2.63
CA LEU A 197 -1.97 1.47 3.94
C LEU A 197 -0.44 1.61 4.03
N THR A 198 0.27 1.13 3.02
CA THR A 198 1.73 1.26 2.91
C THR A 198 2.18 2.73 3.01
N PHE A 199 1.45 3.65 2.36
CA PHE A 199 1.72 5.09 2.50
C PHE A 199 1.59 5.54 3.97
N PHE A 200 0.51 5.15 4.66
CA PHE A 200 0.27 5.55 6.05
C PHE A 200 1.15 4.85 7.08
N ASP A 201 1.81 3.76 6.71
CA ASP A 201 2.83 3.11 7.53
C ASP A 201 4.11 3.95 7.61
N HIS A 202 4.46 4.63 6.51
CA HIS A 202 5.62 5.51 6.41
C HIS A 202 5.29 6.97 6.71
N ALA A 203 4.01 7.35 6.63
CA ALA A 203 3.56 8.67 7.01
C ALA A 203 3.75 8.86 8.52
N ASN A 204 4.58 9.83 8.90
CA ASN A 204 4.75 10.25 10.29
C ASN A 204 3.51 11.04 10.76
N LEU A 205 2.36 10.36 10.81
CA LEU A 205 1.07 10.90 11.15
C LEU A 205 0.49 10.14 12.35
N ASP A 206 0.00 10.89 13.33
CA ASP A 206 -0.72 10.32 14.47
C ASP A 206 -2.14 9.84 14.08
N HIS A 207 -2.80 9.16 15.01
CA HIS A 207 -4.15 8.63 14.79
C HIS A 207 -5.20 9.72 14.45
N ASN A 208 -5.09 10.91 15.06
CA ASN A 208 -6.03 12.01 14.84
C ASN A 208 -5.82 12.62 13.46
N GLN A 209 -4.57 12.81 13.05
CA GLN A 209 -4.19 13.28 11.72
C GLN A 209 -4.66 12.31 10.63
N LYS A 210 -4.47 11.00 10.83
CA LYS A 210 -5.01 9.96 9.94
C LYS A 210 -6.54 10.05 9.85
N SER A 211 -7.23 10.14 10.98
CA SER A 211 -8.69 10.25 11.04
C SER A 211 -9.23 11.49 10.33
N LEU A 212 -8.61 12.66 10.55
CA LEU A 212 -8.97 13.91 9.88
C LEU A 212 -8.79 13.82 8.36
N PHE A 213 -7.70 13.18 7.91
CA PHE A 213 -7.50 12.95 6.49
C PHE A 213 -8.59 12.04 5.90
N ILE A 214 -8.90 10.91 6.55
CA ILE A 214 -9.93 9.98 6.11
C ILE A 214 -11.30 10.67 6.01
N GLU A 215 -11.67 11.49 6.99
CA GLU A 215 -12.93 12.25 6.93
C GLU A 215 -12.95 13.26 5.78
N ARG A 216 -11.83 13.93 5.49
CA ARG A 216 -11.71 14.81 4.32
C ARG A 216 -11.93 14.05 3.01
N VAL A 217 -11.38 12.84 2.90
CA VAL A 217 -11.59 11.98 1.72
C VAL A 217 -13.06 11.59 1.60
N LYS A 218 -13.70 11.17 2.70
CA LYS A 218 -15.13 10.82 2.73
C LYS A 218 -16.03 11.99 2.32
N ILE A 219 -15.75 13.20 2.80
CA ILE A 219 -16.49 14.41 2.42
C ILE A 219 -16.35 14.66 0.92
N SER A 220 -15.11 14.62 0.41
CA SER A 220 -14.81 14.82 -1.02
C SER A 220 -15.52 13.78 -1.89
N TRP A 221 -15.55 12.52 -1.44
CA TRP A 221 -16.26 11.43 -2.11
C TRP A 221 -17.76 11.68 -2.19
N ARG A 222 -18.40 12.05 -1.07
CA ARG A 222 -19.84 12.40 -1.03
C ARG A 222 -20.15 13.54 -1.99
N GLN A 223 -19.33 14.59 -1.99
CA GLN A 223 -19.47 15.73 -2.90
C GLN A 223 -19.33 15.31 -4.36
N GLN A 224 -18.35 14.45 -4.69
CA GLN A 224 -18.16 13.96 -6.06
C GLN A 224 -19.35 13.11 -6.53
N LYS A 225 -19.86 12.21 -5.68
CA LYS A 225 -21.08 11.42 -5.99
C LYS A 225 -22.30 12.33 -6.16
N TYR A 226 -22.45 13.35 -5.33
CA TYR A 226 -23.52 14.34 -5.46
C TYR A 226 -23.43 15.11 -6.78
N ARG A 227 -22.24 15.63 -7.14
CA ARG A 227 -22.02 16.35 -8.41
C ARG A 227 -22.28 15.46 -9.63
N LYS A 228 -21.90 14.18 -9.58
CA LYS A 228 -22.23 13.21 -10.64
C LYS A 228 -23.74 13.00 -10.80
N LYS A 229 -24.52 13.03 -9.71
CA LYS A 229 -26.00 12.98 -9.79
C LYS A 229 -26.62 14.24 -10.39
N LEU A 230 -25.90 15.36 -10.38
CA LEU A 230 -26.32 16.63 -10.97
C LEU A 230 -25.87 16.80 -12.43
N THR A 231 -25.11 15.86 -13.00
CA THR A 231 -24.75 15.94 -14.42
C THR A 231 -26.01 15.93 -15.29
N GLY A 232 -26.24 17.01 -16.05
CA GLY A 232 -27.48 17.23 -16.81
C GLY A 232 -28.59 17.97 -16.04
N LYS A 233 -28.37 18.35 -14.78
CA LYS A 233 -29.31 19.13 -13.95
C LYS A 233 -28.65 20.44 -13.50
N GLY A 234 -29.09 21.55 -14.06
CA GLY A 234 -28.69 22.89 -13.60
C GLY A 234 -29.58 23.34 -12.43
N GLN A 235 -28.98 23.82 -11.34
CA GLN A 235 -29.73 24.54 -10.31
C GLN A 235 -29.86 26.01 -10.72
N TYR A 236 -31.08 26.48 -10.90
CA TYR A 236 -31.39 27.87 -11.20
C TYR A 236 -32.10 28.51 -10.01
N ASN A 237 -31.61 29.65 -9.55
CA ASN A 237 -32.26 30.41 -8.49
C ASN A 237 -33.20 31.43 -9.15
N PHE A 238 -34.49 31.35 -8.83
CA PHE A 238 -35.51 32.28 -9.34
C PHE A 238 -35.99 33.18 -8.22
N ILE A 239 -36.15 34.47 -8.52
CA ILE A 239 -36.90 35.39 -7.66
C ILE A 239 -38.35 35.35 -8.14
N LEU A 240 -39.25 34.83 -7.31
CA LEU A 240 -40.69 34.75 -7.59
C LEU A 240 -41.44 35.64 -6.61
N SER A 241 -42.54 36.25 -7.07
CA SER A 241 -43.44 36.97 -6.16
C SER A 241 -44.15 35.99 -5.22
N ASP A 242 -44.55 36.45 -4.04
CA ASP A 242 -45.29 35.62 -3.06
C ASP A 242 -46.54 34.99 -3.68
N LYS A 243 -47.22 35.72 -4.57
CA LYS A 243 -48.38 35.21 -5.32
C LYS A 243 -48.01 34.05 -6.24
N ALA A 244 -46.85 34.11 -6.92
CA ALA A 244 -46.38 33.04 -7.78
C ALA A 244 -45.98 31.79 -6.96
N ILE A 245 -45.36 31.99 -5.81
CA ILE A 245 -45.02 30.90 -4.86
C ILE A 245 -46.30 30.21 -4.38
N ALA A 246 -47.31 30.96 -3.93
CA ALA A 246 -48.58 30.40 -3.47
C ALA A 246 -49.33 29.62 -4.56
N ARG A 247 -49.25 30.07 -5.82
CA ARG A 247 -49.81 29.31 -6.97
C ARG A 247 -49.04 28.01 -7.21
N LEU A 248 -47.71 28.06 -7.13
CA LEU A 248 -46.86 26.89 -7.30
C LEU A 248 -47.11 25.86 -6.20
N ASP A 249 -47.32 26.31 -4.96
CA ASP A 249 -47.72 25.46 -3.82
C ASP A 249 -49.04 24.77 -4.05
N LYS A 250 -50.07 25.53 -4.44
CA LYS A 250 -51.37 24.94 -4.74
C LYS A 250 -51.29 23.87 -5.82
N LEU A 251 -50.49 24.10 -6.87
CA LEU A 251 -50.26 23.12 -7.93
C LEU A 251 -49.48 21.89 -7.42
N SER A 252 -48.45 22.12 -6.60
CA SER A 252 -47.65 21.07 -5.96
C SER A 252 -48.55 20.15 -5.13
N ASP A 253 -49.44 20.72 -4.31
CA ASP A 253 -50.35 19.99 -3.43
C ASP A 253 -51.45 19.26 -4.23
N THR A 254 -52.02 19.92 -5.25
CA THR A 254 -53.12 19.34 -6.05
C THR A 254 -52.68 18.09 -6.82
N TYR A 255 -51.44 18.07 -7.30
CA TYR A 255 -50.94 16.97 -8.13
C TYR A 255 -49.95 16.04 -7.39
N GLU A 256 -49.69 16.28 -6.11
CA GLU A 256 -48.71 15.52 -5.29
C GLU A 256 -47.31 15.45 -5.94
N LEU A 257 -46.92 16.52 -6.64
CA LEU A 257 -45.62 16.63 -7.32
C LEU A 257 -44.79 17.71 -6.67
N SER A 258 -43.45 17.59 -6.73
CA SER A 258 -42.58 18.67 -6.24
C SER A 258 -42.72 19.93 -7.09
N ARG A 259 -42.56 21.12 -6.49
CA ARG A 259 -42.52 22.42 -7.17
C ARG A 259 -41.63 22.41 -8.43
N ALA A 260 -40.45 21.80 -8.33
CA ALA A 260 -39.52 21.68 -9.45
C ALA A 260 -40.11 20.84 -10.59
N LYS A 261 -40.84 19.75 -10.27
CA LYS A 261 -41.48 18.91 -11.29
C LYS A 261 -42.66 19.61 -11.95
N ILE A 262 -43.43 20.39 -11.19
CA ILE A 262 -44.49 21.25 -11.75
C ILE A 262 -43.89 22.24 -12.75
N LEU A 263 -42.82 22.95 -12.38
CA LEU A 263 -42.14 23.89 -13.29
C LEU A 263 -41.63 23.20 -14.56
N ASP A 264 -41.02 22.03 -14.43
CA ASP A 264 -40.53 21.22 -15.56
C ASP A 264 -41.66 20.84 -16.52
N ILE A 265 -42.82 20.42 -16.00
CA ILE A 265 -44.01 20.11 -16.80
C ILE A 265 -44.53 21.35 -17.52
N LEU A 266 -44.69 22.48 -16.80
CA LEU A 266 -45.20 23.72 -17.39
C LEU A 266 -44.29 24.26 -18.49
N LEU A 267 -42.97 24.24 -18.26
CA LEU A 267 -41.97 24.65 -19.24
C LEU A 267 -42.01 23.74 -20.47
N LYS A 268 -42.10 22.42 -20.26
CA LYS A 268 -42.20 21.46 -21.36
C LYS A 268 -43.47 21.69 -22.19
N MET A 269 -44.62 21.80 -21.52
CA MET A 269 -45.89 22.05 -22.19
C MET A 269 -45.86 23.32 -23.02
N GLU A 270 -45.32 24.41 -22.46
CA GLU A 270 -45.25 25.67 -23.19
C GLU A 270 -44.21 25.63 -24.32
N ALA A 271 -43.07 24.97 -24.14
CA ALA A 271 -42.07 24.83 -25.20
C ALA A 271 -42.57 23.98 -26.37
N GLU A 272 -43.35 22.92 -26.09
CA GLU A 272 -43.88 22.01 -27.11
C GLU A 272 -45.14 22.54 -27.79
N GLN A 273 -46.04 23.18 -27.02
CA GLN A 273 -47.36 23.61 -27.51
C GLN A 273 -47.42 25.09 -27.86
N ASN A 274 -46.53 25.92 -27.29
CA ASN A 274 -46.41 27.37 -27.51
C ASN A 274 -47.76 28.11 -27.51
N ARG A 275 -48.57 27.86 -26.46
CA ARG A 275 -49.96 28.30 -26.42
C ARG A 275 -50.15 29.45 -25.44
N TYR A 276 -49.74 29.26 -24.20
CA TYR A 276 -50.18 30.11 -23.09
C TYR A 276 -49.43 31.44 -23.03
N ILE A 277 -48.12 31.46 -23.35
CA ILE A 277 -47.35 32.70 -23.37
C ILE A 277 -47.80 33.59 -24.54
N PRO A 278 -47.89 33.12 -25.81
CA PRO A 278 -48.34 33.97 -26.91
C PRO A 278 -49.75 34.53 -26.70
N GLU A 279 -50.69 33.71 -26.21
CA GLU A 279 -52.05 34.15 -25.90
C GLU A 279 -52.05 35.26 -24.85
N ARG A 280 -51.29 35.08 -23.76
CA ARG A 280 -51.19 36.11 -22.71
C ARG A 280 -50.51 37.38 -23.21
N MET A 281 -49.52 37.27 -24.08
CA MET A 281 -48.83 38.42 -24.68
C MET A 281 -49.73 39.23 -25.62
N LYS A 282 -50.68 38.59 -26.33
CA LYS A 282 -51.67 39.31 -27.16
C LYS A 282 -52.61 40.14 -26.29
N LEU A 283 -53.19 39.51 -25.25
CA LEU A 283 -54.10 40.20 -24.33
C LEU A 283 -53.45 41.42 -23.66
N LEU A 284 -52.18 41.30 -23.25
CA LEU A 284 -51.45 42.42 -22.65
C LEU A 284 -51.22 43.57 -23.63
N LYS A 285 -51.12 43.31 -24.94
CA LYS A 285 -50.99 44.35 -25.97
C LYS A 285 -52.33 45.03 -26.28
N ASP A 286 -53.43 44.32 -26.14
CA ASP A 286 -54.78 44.86 -26.36
C ASP A 286 -55.28 45.69 -25.14
N GLU A 287 -54.66 45.50 -23.97
CA GLU A 287 -54.92 46.25 -22.73
C GLU A 287 -53.97 47.47 -22.53
N SER A 288 -53.01 47.69 -23.44
CA SER A 288 -52.02 48.80 -23.40
C SER A 288 -52.36 49.89 -24.39
#